data_AF-A0A8T4QXU1-F1
#
_entry.id   AF-A0A8T4QXU1-F1
#
_cell.length_a   1.000
_cell.length_b   1.000
_cell.length_c   1.000
_cell.angle_alpha   90.00
_cell.angle_beta   90.00
_cell.angle_gamma   90.00
#
_symmetry.space_group_name_H-M   'P 1'
#
loop_
_entity.id
_entity.type
_entity.pdbx_description
1 polymer ?
#
loop_
_entity_poly.entity_id
_entity_poly.type
_entity_poly.pdbx_seq_one_letter_code
_entity_poly.pdbx_strand_id
1 'polypeptide(L)' 'MEQNQALAVFEGKRIRKTWHGNEWWFVIEDIVFVLTDSKQYINKMRQRDEPLAQGWVQIIHTLLVDTFGGAQKINCVC' A
#
# COMPACT_ATOMS: atom_id res chain seq x y z
N MET A 1 -7.59 4.98 29.19
CA MET A 1 -8.08 4.93 27.79
C MET A 1 -6.95 4.34 26.97
N GLU A 2 -6.98 3.03 26.76
CA GLU A 2 -5.99 2.37 25.90
C GLU A 2 -6.28 2.79 24.46
N GLN A 3 -5.50 3.75 23.96
CA GLN A 3 -5.36 3.87 22.52
C GLN A 3 -4.51 2.69 22.09
N ASN A 4 -5.18 1.64 21.64
CA ASN A 4 -4.59 0.55 20.88
C ASN A 4 -4.08 1.13 19.56
N GLN A 5 -2.98 1.90 19.63
CA GLN A 5 -2.18 2.25 18.47
C GLN A 5 -1.55 0.94 18.03
N ALA A 6 -2.29 0.18 17.21
CA ALA A 6 -1.80 -1.02 16.58
C ALA A 6 -0.60 -0.63 15.74
N LEU A 7 0.58 -0.64 16.38
CA LEU A 7 1.84 -0.39 15.74
C LEU A 7 2.01 -1.55 14.75
N ALA A 8 1.79 -1.29 13.47
CA ALA A 8 2.03 -2.27 12.42
C ALA A 8 3.55 -2.51 12.33
N VAL A 9 4.03 -3.44 13.15
CA VAL A 9 5.44 -3.86 13.18
C VAL A 9 5.62 -4.86 12.05
N PHE A 10 6.06 -4.37 10.90
CA PHE A 10 6.49 -5.21 9.79
C PHE A 10 7.94 -5.61 10.05
N GLU A 11 8.15 -6.83 10.57
CA GLU A 11 9.42 -7.45 10.99
C GLU A 11 10.65 -7.11 10.12
N GLY A 12 11.25 -5.93 10.32
CA GLY A 12 12.41 -5.46 9.54
C GLY A 12 12.14 -5.18 8.05
N LYS A 13 10.93 -5.43 7.53
CA LYS A 13 10.62 -5.19 6.12
C LYS A 13 10.23 -3.72 5.92
N ARG A 14 10.99 -3.01 5.09
CA ARG A 14 10.76 -1.58 4.80
C ARG A 14 9.57 -1.43 3.84
N ILE A 15 8.54 -0.73 4.30
CA ILE A 15 7.42 -0.29 3.46
C ILE A 15 7.70 1.15 3.03
N ARG A 16 7.67 1.41 1.73
CA ARG A 16 7.82 2.76 1.21
C ARG A 16 6.57 3.57 1.55
N LYS A 17 6.79 4.84 1.92
CA LYS A 17 5.74 5.78 2.26
C LYS A 17 6.04 7.18 1.73
N THR A 18 4.99 7.96 1.52
CA THR A 18 5.04 9.36 1.08
C THR A 18 4.08 10.19 1.92
N TRP A 19 4.33 11.48 2.05
CA TRP A 19 3.45 12.40 2.79
C TRP A 19 2.53 13.11 1.80
N HIS A 20 1.22 12.99 1.99
CA HIS A 20 0.22 13.61 1.12
C HIS A 20 -1.05 13.95 1.89
N GLY A 21 -1.59 15.16 1.70
CA GLY A 21 -2.86 15.55 2.31
C GLY A 21 -2.85 15.56 3.85
N ASN A 22 -1.70 15.87 4.47
CA ASN A 22 -1.47 15.80 5.92
C ASN A 22 -1.53 14.38 6.53
N GLU A 23 -1.40 13.35 5.71
CA GLU A 23 -1.38 11.96 6.14
C GLU A 23 -0.23 11.18 5.51
N TRP A 24 0.14 10.06 6.13
CA TRP A 24 1.11 9.13 5.57
C TRP A 24 0.41 8.18 4.61
N TRP A 25 0.96 8.08 3.40
CA TRP A 25 0.50 7.13 2.39
C TRP A 25 1.55 6.06 2.19
N PHE A 26 1.12 4.81 2.11
CA PHE A 26 1.98 3.65 2.03
C PHE A 26 1.81 2.97 0.68
N VAL A 27 2.90 2.44 0.13
CA VAL A 27 2.85 1.67 -1.12
C VAL A 27 2.13 0.35 -0.88
N ILE A 28 0.99 0.16 -1.57
CA ILE A 28 0.14 -1.02 -1.37
C ILE A 28 0.85 -2.32 -1.76
N GLU A 29 1.69 -2.28 -2.80
CA GLU A 29 2.45 -3.44 -3.24
C GLU A 29 3.42 -3.92 -2.15
N ASP A 30 4.06 -2.99 -1.43
CA ASP A 30 4.98 -3.32 -0.34
C ASP A 30 4.21 -3.97 0.82
N ILE A 31 3.05 -3.42 1.20
CA ILE A 31 2.20 -4.00 2.25
C ILE A 31 1.80 -5.44 1.88
N VAL A 32 1.27 -5.65 0.68
CA VAL A 32 0.80 -6.97 0.25
C VAL A 32 1.97 -7.94 0.11
N PHE A 33 3.11 -7.48 -0.40
CA PHE A 33 4.31 -8.29 -0.49
C PHE A 33 4.82 -8.71 0.89
N VAL A 34 4.82 -7.80 1.87
CA VAL A 34 5.22 -8.12 3.25
C VAL A 34 4.34 -9.22 3.85
N LEU A 35 3.03 -9.15 3.62
CA LEU A 35 2.04 -10.07 4.19
C LEU A 35 1.96 -11.42 3.47
N THR A 36 2.18 -11.45 2.16
CA THR A 36 1.91 -12.64 1.32
C THR A 36 3.14 -13.21 0.63
N ASP A 37 4.28 -12.51 0.73
CA ASP A 37 5.51 -12.79 0.00
C ASP A 37 5.31 -12.87 -1.53
N SER A 38 4.25 -12.22 -2.05
CA SER A 38 3.84 -12.33 -3.45
C SER A 38 3.44 -10.99 -4.06
N LYS A 39 4.10 -10.62 -5.17
CA LYS A 39 3.77 -9.41 -5.94
C LYS A 39 2.49 -9.55 -6.77
N GLN A 40 2.12 -10.79 -7.12
CA GLN A 40 0.94 -11.04 -7.97
C GLN A 40 -0.37 -11.09 -7.19
N TYR A 41 -0.31 -11.07 -5.85
CA TYR A 41 -1.48 -11.30 -5.01
C TYR A 41 -2.56 -10.24 -5.21
N ILE A 42 -2.19 -8.96 -5.39
CA ILE A 42 -3.13 -7.87 -5.69
C ILE A 42 -3.93 -8.15 -6.96
N ASN A 43 -3.25 -8.55 -8.04
CA ASN A 43 -3.92 -8.84 -9.30
C ASN A 43 -4.85 -10.05 -9.17
N LYS A 44 -4.46 -11.07 -8.39
CA LYS A 44 -5.32 -12.23 -8.10
C LYS A 44 -6.53 -11.85 -7.25
N MET A 45 -6.37 -10.97 -6.26
CA MET A 45 -7.51 -10.46 -5.47
C MET A 45 -8.51 -9.72 -6.37
N ARG A 46 -8.03 -8.82 -7.22
CA ARG A 46 -8.87 -8.07 -8.17
C ARG A 46 -9.58 -8.95 -9.21
N GLN A 47 -9.01 -10.11 -9.55
CA GLN A 47 -9.67 -11.06 -10.45
C GLN A 47 -10.75 -11.90 -9.75
N ARG A 48 -10.63 -12.09 -8.44
CA ARG A 48 -11.54 -12.95 -7.66
C ARG A 48 -12.66 -12.17 -6.98
N ASP A 49 -12.41 -10.90 -6.69
CA ASP A 49 -13.32 -9.99 -6.00
C ASP A 49 -13.72 -8.86 -6.97
N GLU A 50 -14.88 -9.02 -7.58
CA GLU A 50 -15.42 -8.09 -8.56
C GLU A 50 -15.80 -6.73 -7.95
N PRO A 51 -16.43 -6.65 -6.76
CA PRO A 51 -16.59 -5.39 -6.04
C PRO A 51 -15.26 -4.64 -5.82
N LEU A 52 -14.20 -5.34 -5.40
CA LEU A 52 -12.88 -4.74 -5.23
C LEU A 52 -12.30 -4.22 -6.55
N ALA A 53 -12.52 -4.97 -7.65
CA ALA A 53 -12.06 -4.57 -8.97
C ALA A 53 -12.70 -3.26 -9.45
N GLN A 54 -14.02 -3.13 -9.25
CA GLN A 54 -14.79 -1.94 -9.60
C GLN A 54 -14.43 -0.74 -8.71
N GLY A 55 -14.18 -0.98 -7.42
CA GLY A 55 -13.82 0.05 -6.43
C GLY A 55 -12.33 0.43 -6.41
N TRP A 56 -11.49 -0.20 -7.23
CA TRP A 56 -10.03 -0.09 -7.11
C TRP A 56 -9.50 1.34 -7.23
N VAL A 57 -10.07 2.13 -8.14
CA VAL A 57 -9.60 3.50 -8.41
C VAL A 57 -9.96 4.45 -7.27
N GLN A 58 -11.03 4.19 -6.52
CA GLN A 58 -11.42 4.97 -5.37
C GLN A 58 -10.56 4.66 -4.13
N ILE A 59 -10.07 3.42 -4.02
CA ILE A 59 -9.26 2.96 -2.88
C ILE A 59 -7.80 3.40 -3.03
N ILE A 60 -7.27 3.39 -4.25
CA ILE A 60 -5.85 3.59 -4.51
C ILE A 60 -5.58 5.00 -5.07
N HIS A 61 -4.57 5.68 -4.51
CA HIS A 61 -4.07 6.93 -5.06
C HIS A 61 -2.67 6.74 -5.64
N THR A 62 -2.48 7.21 -6.87
CA THR A 62 -1.17 7.22 -7.51
C THR A 62 -0.39 8.44 -7.04
N LEU A 63 0.57 8.22 -6.16
CA LEU A 63 1.40 9.28 -5.58
C LEU A 63 2.86 9.13 -6.00
N LEU A 64 3.61 10.23 -5.95
CA LEU A 64 5.05 10.19 -6.13
C LEU A 64 5.70 9.63 -4.86
N VAL A 65 6.49 8.58 -5.05
CA VAL A 65 7.24 7.90 -4.00
C VAL A 65 8.70 7.81 -4.43
N ASP A 66 9.60 8.19 -3.53
CA ASP A 66 11.03 8.06 -3.77
C ASP A 66 11.43 6.58 -3.80
N THR A 67 12.07 6.17 -4.89
CA THR A 67 12.62 4.83 -5.05
C THR A 67 14.11 4.91 -5.34
N PHE A 68 14.81 3.77 -5.31
CA PHE A 68 16.23 3.71 -5.67
C PHE A 68 16.50 4.23 -7.10
N GLY A 69 15.55 4.06 -8.03
CA GLY A 69 15.65 4.57 -9.40
C GLY A 69 15.14 5.99 -9.59
N GLY A 70 14.89 6.74 -8.51
CA GLY A 70 14.28 8.07 -8.54
C GLY A 70 12.79 8.05 -8.16
N ALA A 71 12.17 9.22 -8.14
CA ALA A 71 10.76 9.37 -7.81
C ALA A 71 9.89 8.71 -8.89
N GLN A 72 8.99 7.81 -8.47
CA GLN A 72 8.08 7.09 -9.36
C GLN A 72 6.63 7.28 -8.91
N LYS A 73 5.71 7.26 -9.88
CA LYS A 73 4.27 7.24 -9.62
C LYS A 73 3.84 5.84 -9.22
N ILE A 74 3.45 5.66 -7.97
CA ILE A 74 3.15 4.35 -7.36
C ILE A 74 1.80 4.40 -6.67
N ASN A 75 1.09 3.28 -6.74
CA ASN A 75 -0.18 3.05 -6.06
C ASN A 75 0.01 3.02 -4.54
N CYS A 76 -0.67 3.94 -3.85
CA CYS A 76 -0.60 4.11 -2.41
C CYS A 76 -1.98 4.10 -1.76
N VAL A 77 -1.99 3.80 -0.46
CA VAL A 77 -3.16 3.85 0.44
C VAL A 77 -2.81 4.64 1.70
N CYS A 78 -3.76 5.40 2.25
CA CYS A 78 -3.62 6.10 3.53
C CYS A 78 -3.85 5.17 4.72
#